data_AF-A0A4V2MVK2-F1
#
_entry.id   AF-A0A4V2MVK2-F1
#
_cell.length_a   1.000
_cell.length_b   1.000
_cell.length_c   1.000
_cell.angle_alpha   90.00
_cell.angle_beta   90.00
_cell.angle_gamma   90.00
#
_symmetry.space_group_name_H-M   'P 1'
#
loop_
_entity.id
_entity.type
_entity.pdbx_description
1 polymer ?
#
loop_
_entity_poly.entity_id
_entity_poly.type
_entity_poly.pdbx_seq_one_letter_code
_entity_poly.pdbx_strand_id
1 'polypeptide(L)'
;MTTDHSAPSTDSHTIHLPSDIYLEILKVLPASREDESSIKTLVSCLSTNSIVRTAALSPLVWVHHYRARYIHSIDINEVERKLRTSGDWRLLYIERRWLDRRALLLADEIRMNATGRHEKAREFARELSLDVFDALRLESRLPLPSCLEKEGEDIQPDRADEDILPRRFWAQSILGMIARYEATDVWERVFMARADDPPVPFVEALSSFSAVFDASMQEVKTQLDTIYEACVERMKRHHLVHASTELQRRCITLCQVLYSPEPAEGFGLAEGVAFQRLLNQFPHSFLQRGNRHTIPMSLVFVFVAMARRMGINASPVNYPGAVQAHVLPKDPSESSFLLDVASDNPAPVPVGDVPSGLDADMVQPASSLTMLMRAFNNIISFARFERILGPSPGAPNWSFEAQDSAFYLMTMCTMLRSQPMNSFPAPPEFNPLDLVAVLLDKLTPKLPTVSRNMLTKFLNDSWKASEDRASQVRHRDATSQMTGFVGMVFEHRRYKYIGCIYAWDPVCAAAESWIENMRVNQLPSGRDQPFYSSFSADGQAFYVAQDNIVPISLDVDKIRSLFMARKSFGRYFTGFERAPNKGRLTLTHEMKVAYPDDDAYGAEWLADSSENKSI
;
A
#
# COMPACT_ATOMS: atom_id res chain seq x y z
N MET A 1 71.93 -0.61 56.51
CA MET A 1 71.54 0.48 55.58
C MET A 1 71.24 -0.16 54.24
N THR A 2 69.98 -0.46 53.98
CA THR A 2 69.41 -0.69 52.64
C THR A 2 67.91 -0.54 52.81
N THR A 3 67.42 0.64 52.41
CA THR A 3 66.02 1.03 52.35
C THR A 3 65.32 0.26 51.25
N ASP A 4 64.28 -0.48 51.64
CA ASP A 4 63.36 -1.15 50.72
C ASP A 4 62.35 -0.11 50.21
N HIS A 5 62.41 0.20 48.92
CA HIS A 5 61.46 1.08 48.25
C HIS A 5 60.32 0.24 47.67
N SER A 6 59.30 -0.02 48.47
CA SER A 6 58.00 -0.45 47.94
C SER A 6 57.30 0.75 47.31
N ALA A 7 57.15 0.73 45.98
CA ALA A 7 56.35 1.70 45.23
C ALA A 7 54.87 1.62 45.65
N PRO A 8 54.14 2.75 45.74
CA PRO A 8 52.73 2.74 46.09
C PRO A 8 51.87 2.29 44.91
N SER A 9 50.93 1.39 45.19
CA SER A 9 49.88 0.95 44.28
C SER A 9 49.01 2.12 43.84
N THR A 10 49.01 2.44 42.55
CA THR A 10 48.05 3.35 41.94
C THR A 10 46.70 2.63 41.79
N ASP A 11 45.84 2.79 42.80
CA ASP A 11 44.40 2.54 42.66
C ASP A 11 43.84 3.55 41.65
N SER A 12 43.52 3.10 40.44
CA SER A 12 42.77 3.89 39.48
C SER A 12 41.33 3.99 39.96
N HIS A 13 41.01 5.03 40.73
CA HIS A 13 39.62 5.38 41.04
C HIS A 13 38.87 5.64 39.73
N THR A 14 38.06 4.67 39.29
CA THR A 14 37.08 4.88 38.22
C THR A 14 36.08 5.94 38.67
N ILE A 15 36.24 7.16 38.17
CA ILE A 15 35.30 8.26 38.41
C ILE A 15 33.97 7.89 37.73
N HIS A 16 33.00 7.45 38.52
CA HIS A 16 31.64 7.23 38.05
C HIS A 16 30.88 8.57 38.03
N LEU A 17 30.33 8.92 36.88
CA LEU A 17 29.45 10.09 36.77
C LEU A 17 28.19 9.87 37.63
N PRO A 18 27.57 10.93 38.17
CA PRO A 18 26.27 10.83 38.82
C PRO A 18 25.18 10.30 37.88
N SER A 19 24.15 9.66 38.43
CA SER A 19 23.02 9.13 37.64
C SER A 19 22.33 10.18 36.78
N ASP A 20 22.25 11.42 37.25
CA ASP A 20 21.59 12.52 36.53
C ASP A 20 22.36 12.91 35.27
N ILE A 21 23.69 12.82 35.29
CA ILE A 21 24.52 13.07 34.10
C ILE A 21 24.33 11.95 33.08
N TYR A 22 24.31 10.69 33.53
CA TYR A 22 23.97 9.57 32.65
C TYR A 22 22.56 9.74 32.06
N LEU A 23 21.59 10.21 32.85
CA LEU A 23 20.24 10.45 32.35
C LEU A 23 20.22 11.48 31.22
N GLU A 24 20.91 12.61 31.36
CA GLU A 24 21.00 13.62 30.30
C GLU A 24 21.73 13.10 29.05
N ILE A 25 22.78 12.28 29.22
CA ILE A 25 23.46 11.63 28.10
C ILE A 25 22.52 10.66 27.36
N LEU A 26 21.75 9.85 28.10
CA LEU A 26 20.85 8.88 27.49
C LEU A 26 19.64 9.53 26.81
N LYS A 27 19.17 10.68 27.30
CA LYS A 27 18.06 11.44 26.69
C LYS A 27 18.38 11.96 25.29
N VAL A 28 19.65 12.22 24.98
CA VAL A 28 20.08 12.75 23.67
C VAL A 28 20.39 11.67 22.65
N LEU A 29 20.24 10.39 23.01
CA LEU A 29 20.38 9.30 22.04
C LEU A 29 19.38 9.48 20.89
N PRO A 30 19.81 9.38 19.62
CA PRO A 30 18.93 9.59 18.48
C PRO A 30 17.73 8.63 18.51
N ALA A 31 16.53 9.18 18.48
CA ALA A 31 15.32 8.38 18.30
C ALA A 31 15.12 8.12 16.82
N SER A 32 15.22 6.85 16.42
CA SER A 32 14.99 6.42 15.04
C SER A 32 13.94 5.32 15.00
N ARG A 33 13.18 5.33 13.91
CA ARG A 33 12.22 4.28 13.59
C ARG A 33 12.91 3.07 12.95
N GLU A 34 13.91 3.35 12.11
CA GLU A 34 14.61 2.38 11.26
C GLU A 34 15.91 1.88 11.91
N ASP A 35 16.55 2.72 12.72
CA ASP A 35 17.79 2.38 13.43
C ASP A 35 17.52 2.01 14.90
N GLU A 36 17.92 0.79 15.27
CA GLU A 36 17.78 0.27 16.63
C GLU A 36 19.05 0.48 17.48
N SER A 37 20.09 1.14 16.98
CA SER A 37 21.38 1.35 17.68
C SER A 37 21.21 1.98 19.06
N SER A 38 20.40 3.03 19.17
CA SER A 38 20.08 3.71 20.43
C SER A 38 19.36 2.77 21.41
N ILE A 39 18.41 1.97 20.93
CA ILE A 39 17.69 1.01 21.77
C ILE A 39 18.62 -0.10 22.27
N LYS A 40 19.48 -0.64 21.40
CA LYS A 40 20.51 -1.61 21.78
C LYS A 40 21.46 -1.03 22.83
N THR A 41 21.81 0.25 22.70
CA THR A 41 22.60 0.98 23.69
C THR A 41 21.86 1.06 25.03
N LEU A 42 20.59 1.46 25.05
CA LEU A 42 19.78 1.52 26.27
C LEU A 42 19.66 0.16 26.98
N VAL A 43 19.41 -0.90 26.21
CA VAL A 43 19.34 -2.28 26.74
C VAL A 43 20.69 -2.71 27.31
N SER A 44 21.79 -2.35 26.65
CA SER A 44 23.14 -2.59 27.17
C SER A 44 23.36 -1.84 28.47
N CYS A 45 22.98 -0.56 28.55
CA CYS A 45 23.06 0.27 29.76
C CYS A 45 22.29 -0.33 30.95
N LEU A 46 21.10 -0.91 30.72
CA LEU A 46 20.34 -1.63 31.76
C LEU A 46 21.14 -2.80 32.37
N SER A 47 22.05 -3.39 31.60
CA SER A 47 22.83 -4.58 31.97
C SER A 47 24.22 -4.24 32.56
N THR A 48 24.57 -2.96 32.72
CA THR A 48 25.91 -2.54 33.18
C THR A 48 26.06 -2.52 34.72
N ASN A 49 26.00 -1.34 35.35
CA ASN A 49 26.09 -1.14 36.80
C ASN A 49 24.85 -0.44 37.35
N SER A 50 24.72 -0.34 38.68
CA SER A 50 23.53 0.23 39.33
C SER A 50 23.26 1.70 38.94
N ILE A 51 24.30 2.53 38.81
CA ILE A 51 24.17 3.96 38.50
C ILE A 51 23.62 4.16 37.09
N VAL A 52 24.24 3.51 36.10
CA VAL A 52 23.83 3.60 34.69
C VAL A 52 22.47 2.93 34.48
N ARG A 53 22.20 1.82 35.17
CA ARG A 53 20.89 1.15 35.15
C ARG A 53 19.79 2.07 35.65
N THR A 54 20.01 2.79 36.75
CA THR A 54 19.04 3.76 37.29
C THR A 54 18.69 4.84 36.26
N ALA A 55 19.70 5.38 35.58
CA ALA A 55 19.48 6.36 34.50
C ALA A 55 18.69 5.76 33.33
N ALA A 56 19.07 4.56 32.86
CA ALA A 56 18.42 3.88 31.74
C ALA A 56 16.99 3.38 32.06
N LEU A 57 16.66 3.16 33.34
CA LEU A 57 15.30 2.81 33.78
C LEU A 57 14.33 4.00 33.74
N SER A 58 14.85 5.24 33.64
CA SER A 58 14.01 6.45 33.65
C SER A 58 13.06 6.50 32.45
N PRO A 59 11.74 6.65 32.63
CA PRO A 59 10.77 6.74 31.54
C PRO A 59 11.03 7.88 30.55
N LEU A 60 11.70 8.95 31.00
CA LEU A 60 12.03 10.12 30.18
C LEU A 60 12.99 9.79 29.03
N VAL A 61 13.77 8.72 29.15
CA VAL A 61 14.66 8.26 28.07
C VAL A 61 13.85 7.56 26.98
N TRP A 62 12.78 6.84 27.35
CA TRP A 62 12.03 5.98 26.44
C TRP A 62 10.94 6.72 25.65
N VAL A 63 10.42 7.83 26.16
CA VAL A 63 9.29 8.57 25.53
C VAL A 63 9.59 9.01 24.10
N HIS A 64 10.79 9.51 23.83
CA HIS A 64 11.18 9.99 22.51
C HIS A 64 11.33 8.82 21.53
N HIS A 65 11.91 7.70 21.97
CA HIS A 65 12.00 6.49 21.17
C HIS A 65 10.63 5.85 20.88
N TYR A 66 9.74 5.84 21.87
CA TYR A 66 8.37 5.34 21.68
C TYR A 66 7.63 6.14 20.61
N ARG A 67 7.62 7.48 20.74
CA ARG A 67 6.92 8.36 19.80
C ARG A 67 7.53 8.35 18.40
N ALA A 68 8.85 8.18 18.29
CA ALA A 68 9.52 8.08 16.99
C ALA A 68 9.18 6.77 16.25
N ARG A 69 9.05 5.66 17.00
CA ARG A 69 8.77 4.34 16.40
C ARG A 69 7.29 4.11 16.14
N TYR A 70 6.43 4.46 17.09
CA TYR A 70 5.01 4.13 17.08
C TYR A 70 4.17 5.36 16.78
N ILE A 71 3.68 5.42 15.55
CA ILE A 71 2.80 6.49 15.06
C ILE A 71 1.39 5.96 14.72
N HIS A 72 1.23 4.64 14.63
CA HIS A 72 -0.06 3.95 14.44
C HIS A 72 -0.44 3.19 15.71
N SER A 73 -1.70 3.34 16.13
CA SER A 73 -2.29 2.62 17.25
C SER A 73 -3.80 2.67 17.17
N ILE A 74 -4.45 1.69 17.79
CA ILE A 74 -5.86 1.82 18.14
C ILE A 74 -5.94 2.66 19.42
N ASP A 75 -6.71 3.76 19.39
CA ASP A 75 -6.79 4.72 20.50
C ASP A 75 -7.21 4.06 21.83
N ILE A 76 -8.20 3.17 21.80
CA ILE A 76 -8.65 2.47 23.01
C ILE A 76 -7.56 1.55 23.57
N ASN A 77 -6.85 0.82 22.71
CA ASN A 77 -5.75 -0.05 23.11
C ASN A 77 -4.58 0.76 23.71
N GLU A 78 -4.29 1.93 23.13
CA GLU A 78 -3.26 2.84 23.65
C GLU A 78 -3.62 3.37 25.05
N VAL A 79 -4.88 3.73 25.28
CA VAL A 79 -5.37 4.16 26.61
C VAL A 79 -5.25 3.01 27.61
N GLU A 80 -5.69 1.81 27.26
CA GLU A 80 -5.59 0.63 28.13
C GLU A 80 -4.13 0.26 28.45
N ARG A 81 -3.24 0.30 27.44
CA ARG A 81 -1.79 0.08 27.62
C ARG A 81 -1.19 1.09 28.59
N LYS A 82 -1.53 2.37 28.46
CA LYS A 82 -1.09 3.41 29.41
C LYS A 82 -1.58 3.16 30.83
N LEU A 83 -2.80 2.65 30.98
CA LEU A 83 -3.40 2.36 32.27
C LEU A 83 -2.70 1.17 32.95
N ARG A 84 -2.46 0.07 32.22
CA ARG A 84 -1.74 -1.11 32.73
C ARG A 84 -0.29 -0.83 33.10
N THR A 85 0.37 0.04 32.33
CA THR A 85 1.78 0.41 32.56
C THR A 85 1.96 1.58 33.52
N SER A 86 0.88 2.12 34.10
CA SER A 86 0.91 3.34 34.93
C SER A 86 1.59 4.53 34.23
N GLY A 87 1.53 4.60 32.90
CA GLY A 87 2.18 5.63 32.08
C GLY A 87 3.71 5.51 31.97
N ASP A 88 4.33 4.41 32.40
CA ASP A 88 5.77 4.18 32.21
C ASP A 88 6.09 3.90 30.73
N TRP A 89 6.74 4.87 30.08
CA TRP A 89 7.15 4.80 28.68
C TRP A 89 8.07 3.62 28.34
N ARG A 90 8.87 3.13 29.28
CA ARG A 90 9.71 1.94 29.07
C ARG A 90 8.84 0.69 28.98
N LEU A 91 7.88 0.55 29.89
CA LEU A 91 6.96 -0.59 29.88
C LEU A 91 6.05 -0.54 28.65
N LEU A 92 5.56 0.65 28.26
CA LEU A 92 4.82 0.84 27.00
C LEU A 92 5.64 0.40 25.78
N TYR A 93 6.91 0.81 25.72
CA TYR A 93 7.81 0.41 24.64
C TYR A 93 7.99 -1.11 24.60
N ILE A 94 8.20 -1.73 25.75
CA ILE A 94 8.35 -3.20 25.87
C ILE A 94 7.06 -3.91 25.41
N GLU A 95 5.88 -3.50 25.89
CA GLU A 95 4.60 -4.08 25.47
C GLU A 95 4.40 -3.99 23.95
N ARG A 96 4.71 -2.84 23.34
CA ARG A 96 4.65 -2.70 21.87
C ARG A 96 5.68 -3.56 21.15
N ARG A 97 6.88 -3.73 21.68
CA ARG A 97 7.88 -4.65 21.10
C ARG A 97 7.46 -6.12 21.16
N TRP A 98 6.68 -6.52 22.16
CA TRP A 98 6.08 -7.86 22.19
C TRP A 98 5.05 -8.04 21.09
N LEU A 99 4.21 -7.02 20.84
CA LEU A 99 3.27 -7.03 19.72
C LEU A 99 3.98 -7.05 18.36
N ASP A 100 5.01 -6.22 18.18
CA ASP A 100 5.87 -6.24 16.99
C ASP A 100 6.40 -7.66 16.75
N ARG A 101 7.00 -8.29 17.77
CA ARG A 101 7.55 -9.65 17.64
C ARG A 101 6.49 -10.68 17.30
N ARG A 102 5.31 -10.63 17.93
CA ARG A 102 4.19 -11.53 17.63
C ARG A 102 3.74 -11.38 16.17
N ALA A 103 3.59 -10.13 15.71
CA ALA A 103 3.23 -9.85 14.32
C ALA A 103 4.26 -10.38 13.32
N LEU A 104 5.55 -10.21 13.60
CA LEU A 104 6.61 -10.70 12.69
C LEU A 104 6.60 -12.23 12.59
N LEU A 105 6.46 -12.94 13.72
CA LEU A 105 6.33 -14.41 13.72
C LEU A 105 5.10 -14.87 12.94
N LEU A 106 3.96 -14.19 13.11
CA LEU A 106 2.73 -14.50 12.41
C LEU A 106 2.82 -14.21 10.90
N ALA A 107 3.52 -13.14 10.52
CA ALA A 107 3.80 -12.81 9.13
C ALA A 107 4.74 -13.85 8.48
N ASP A 108 5.73 -14.35 9.23
CA ASP A 108 6.57 -15.46 8.78
C ASP A 108 5.77 -16.75 8.60
N GLU A 109 4.79 -17.05 9.47
CA GLU A 109 3.90 -18.20 9.28
C GLU A 109 3.08 -18.08 7.99
N ILE A 110 2.56 -16.88 7.67
CA ILE A 110 1.88 -16.61 6.39
C ILE A 110 2.84 -16.80 5.21
N ARG A 111 4.06 -16.29 5.32
CA ARG A 111 5.06 -16.37 4.26
C ARG A 111 5.47 -17.82 3.97
N MET A 112 5.72 -18.60 5.02
CA MET A 112 6.28 -19.95 4.93
C MET A 112 5.24 -21.03 4.66
N ASN A 113 3.99 -20.84 5.07
CA ASN A 113 2.94 -21.83 4.88
C ASN A 113 1.88 -21.28 3.90
N ALA A 114 1.68 -21.99 2.79
CA ALA A 114 0.66 -21.62 1.81
C ALA A 114 -0.77 -21.84 2.34
N THR A 115 -0.97 -22.88 3.15
CA THR A 115 -2.23 -23.24 3.80
C THR A 115 -2.42 -22.50 5.13
N GLY A 116 -3.66 -22.23 5.51
CA GLY A 116 -3.99 -21.63 6.82
C GLY A 116 -3.70 -20.13 6.94
N ARG A 117 -3.35 -19.47 5.82
CA ARG A 117 -3.05 -18.02 5.79
C ARG A 117 -4.24 -17.17 6.20
N HIS A 118 -5.44 -17.61 5.84
CA HIS A 118 -6.66 -16.87 6.09
C HIS A 118 -6.98 -16.79 7.59
N GLU A 119 -6.69 -17.84 8.35
CA GLU A 119 -6.81 -17.87 9.80
C GLU A 119 -5.83 -16.91 10.46
N LYS A 120 -4.59 -16.86 9.98
CA LYS A 120 -3.59 -15.90 10.49
C LYS A 120 -3.96 -14.46 10.13
N ALA A 121 -4.53 -14.24 8.95
CA ALA A 121 -5.07 -12.93 8.56
C ALA A 121 -6.21 -12.47 9.50
N ARG A 122 -7.05 -13.39 9.99
CA ARG A 122 -8.09 -13.06 10.99
C ARG A 122 -7.49 -12.58 12.30
N GLU A 123 -6.41 -13.21 12.77
CA GLU A 123 -5.70 -12.80 13.99
C GLU A 123 -5.14 -11.38 13.83
N PHE A 124 -4.52 -11.08 12.68
CA PHE A 124 -4.12 -9.71 12.36
C PHE A 124 -5.30 -8.73 12.37
N ALA A 125 -6.39 -9.07 11.71
CA ALA A 125 -7.54 -8.18 11.58
C ALA A 125 -8.24 -7.88 12.92
N ARG A 126 -8.39 -8.89 13.78
CA ARG A 126 -9.23 -8.81 14.98
C ARG A 126 -8.46 -8.46 16.24
N GLU A 127 -7.20 -8.87 16.34
CA GLU A 127 -6.44 -8.77 17.60
C GLU A 127 -5.29 -7.77 17.53
N LEU A 128 -4.60 -7.66 16.39
CA LEU A 128 -3.39 -6.83 16.26
C LEU A 128 -3.66 -5.48 15.59
N SER A 129 -4.30 -5.50 14.43
CA SER A 129 -4.73 -4.33 13.64
C SER A 129 -3.66 -3.22 13.60
N LEU A 130 -4.03 -1.95 13.78
CA LEU A 130 -3.14 -0.80 13.69
C LEU A 130 -1.99 -0.80 14.72
N ASP A 131 -2.08 -1.60 15.78
CA ASP A 131 -1.02 -1.65 16.80
C ASP A 131 0.27 -2.34 16.30
N VAL A 132 0.23 -3.09 15.21
CA VAL A 132 1.42 -3.73 14.62
C VAL A 132 1.82 -3.13 13.27
N PHE A 133 1.08 -2.12 12.82
CA PHE A 133 1.26 -1.48 11.52
C PHE A 133 2.67 -0.93 11.35
N ASP A 134 3.26 -0.34 12.40
CA ASP A 134 4.58 0.27 12.29
C ASP A 134 5.72 -0.73 12.07
N ALA A 135 5.63 -1.91 12.69
CA ALA A 135 6.61 -2.98 12.51
C ALA A 135 6.50 -3.61 11.13
N LEU A 136 5.27 -3.92 10.69
CA LEU A 136 5.03 -4.43 9.34
C LEU A 136 5.43 -3.42 8.26
N ARG A 137 5.29 -2.11 8.51
CA ARG A 137 5.73 -1.06 7.58
C ARG A 137 7.25 -0.99 7.43
N LEU A 138 8.00 -1.37 8.46
CA LEU A 138 9.46 -1.52 8.36
C LEU A 138 9.82 -2.73 7.51
N GLU A 139 9.15 -3.87 7.73
CA GLU A 139 9.32 -5.08 6.91
C GLU A 139 8.96 -4.85 5.44
N SER A 140 7.88 -4.11 5.16
CA SER A 140 7.46 -3.80 3.79
C SER A 140 8.42 -2.87 3.05
N ARG A 141 9.37 -2.26 3.77
CA ARG A 141 10.35 -1.29 3.26
C ARG A 141 11.80 -1.74 3.42
N LEU A 142 12.07 -3.00 3.76
CA LEU A 142 13.44 -3.54 3.82
C LEU A 142 14.21 -3.18 2.54
N PRO A 143 15.50 -2.81 2.59
CA PRO A 143 16.31 -2.54 1.39
C PRO A 143 16.14 -3.65 0.35
N LEU A 144 16.17 -3.30 -0.93
CA LEU A 144 16.04 -4.33 -1.96
C LEU A 144 17.30 -5.22 -1.93
N PRO A 145 17.22 -6.48 -2.39
CA PRO A 145 18.41 -7.31 -2.56
C PRO A 145 19.50 -6.58 -3.35
N SER A 146 20.77 -6.79 -3.01
CA SER A 146 21.88 -6.02 -3.62
C SER A 146 21.92 -6.17 -5.14
N CYS A 147 21.48 -7.32 -5.67
CA CYS A 147 21.37 -7.61 -7.10
C CYS A 147 20.31 -6.78 -7.84
N LEU A 148 19.41 -6.11 -7.11
CA LEU A 148 18.37 -5.22 -7.65
C LEU A 148 18.62 -3.74 -7.32
N GLU A 149 19.55 -3.42 -6.41
CA GLU A 149 19.85 -2.04 -5.98
C GLU A 149 20.90 -1.32 -6.84
N LYS A 150 21.97 -1.99 -7.26
CA LYS A 150 23.10 -1.33 -7.94
C LYS A 150 23.01 -1.46 -9.46
N GLU A 151 23.06 -0.33 -10.16
CA GLU A 151 23.16 -0.29 -11.62
C GLU A 151 24.53 -0.78 -12.09
N GLY A 152 24.56 -1.82 -12.94
CA GLY A 152 25.75 -2.21 -13.70
C GLY A 152 26.78 -3.11 -12.99
N GLU A 153 26.54 -3.56 -11.74
CA GLU A 153 27.39 -4.56 -11.08
C GLU A 153 26.73 -5.94 -11.08
N ASP A 154 27.46 -6.97 -11.53
CA ASP A 154 27.04 -8.37 -11.52
C ASP A 154 27.16 -8.98 -10.12
N ILE A 155 26.27 -8.57 -9.21
CA ILE A 155 26.25 -9.09 -7.85
C ILE A 155 25.31 -10.29 -7.81
N GLN A 156 25.86 -11.48 -7.52
CA GLN A 156 25.04 -12.65 -7.19
C GLN A 156 24.28 -12.39 -5.87
N PRO A 157 23.00 -12.79 -5.77
CA PRO A 157 22.23 -12.62 -4.54
C PRO A 157 22.92 -13.34 -3.36
N ASP A 158 23.09 -12.64 -2.25
CA ASP A 158 23.53 -13.27 -0.99
C ASP A 158 22.38 -14.12 -0.45
N ARG A 159 22.70 -15.23 0.24
CA ARG A 159 21.70 -16.02 0.99
C ARG A 159 20.98 -15.18 2.04
N ALA A 160 21.62 -14.14 2.57
CA ALA A 160 21.00 -13.17 3.48
C ALA A 160 19.86 -12.38 2.82
N ASP A 161 19.86 -12.26 1.48
CA ASP A 161 18.89 -11.48 0.71
C ASP A 161 17.68 -12.30 0.23
N GLU A 162 17.74 -13.64 0.30
CA GLU A 162 16.71 -14.53 -0.26
C GLU A 162 15.30 -14.23 0.30
N ASP A 163 15.19 -13.86 1.57
CA ASP A 163 13.91 -13.64 2.23
C ASP A 163 13.38 -12.20 2.13
N ILE A 164 14.13 -11.26 1.55
CA ILE A 164 13.77 -9.84 1.54
C ILE A 164 12.49 -9.58 0.75
N LEU A 165 12.40 -10.05 -0.50
CA LEU A 165 11.24 -9.77 -1.36
C LEU A 165 9.95 -10.40 -0.84
N PRO A 166 9.95 -11.67 -0.36
CA PRO A 166 8.76 -12.27 0.25
C PRO A 166 8.33 -11.59 1.53
N ARG A 167 9.27 -11.18 2.40
CA ARG A 167 8.95 -10.40 3.60
C ARG A 167 8.29 -9.08 3.24
N ARG A 168 8.85 -8.37 2.25
CA ARG A 168 8.27 -7.12 1.76
C ARG A 168 6.84 -7.31 1.25
N PHE A 169 6.64 -8.33 0.40
CA PHE A 169 5.32 -8.64 -0.17
C PHE A 169 4.29 -8.94 0.91
N TRP A 170 4.55 -9.95 1.77
CA TRP A 170 3.57 -10.38 2.76
C TRP A 170 3.30 -9.32 3.82
N ALA A 171 4.32 -8.57 4.26
CA ALA A 171 4.11 -7.42 5.14
C ALA A 171 3.21 -6.36 4.48
N GLN A 172 3.42 -6.05 3.20
CA GLN A 172 2.58 -5.12 2.46
C GLN A 172 1.15 -5.63 2.28
N SER A 173 0.96 -6.91 1.98
CA SER A 173 -0.37 -7.54 1.88
C SER A 173 -1.13 -7.51 3.21
N ILE A 174 -0.46 -7.72 4.34
CA ILE A 174 -1.08 -7.63 5.68
C ILE A 174 -1.47 -6.17 5.98
N LEU A 175 -0.58 -5.21 5.74
CA LEU A 175 -0.88 -3.78 5.92
C LEU A 175 -2.10 -3.34 5.10
N GLY A 176 -2.15 -3.76 3.83
CA GLY A 176 -3.27 -3.48 2.94
C GLY A 176 -4.57 -4.11 3.41
N MET A 177 -4.51 -5.37 3.88
CA MET A 177 -5.66 -6.06 4.46
C MET A 177 -6.20 -5.30 5.68
N ILE A 178 -5.33 -4.82 6.58
CA ILE A 178 -5.73 -4.04 7.76
C ILE A 178 -6.39 -2.73 7.32
N ALA A 179 -5.80 -2.02 6.35
CA ALA A 179 -6.36 -0.78 5.82
C ALA A 179 -7.78 -0.97 5.23
N ARG A 180 -8.00 -2.04 4.46
CA ARG A 180 -9.31 -2.35 3.85
C ARG A 180 -10.33 -2.84 4.88
N TYR A 181 -9.88 -3.60 5.87
CA TYR A 181 -10.71 -4.02 6.99
C TYR A 181 -11.33 -2.81 7.70
N GLU A 182 -10.51 -1.80 8.02
CA GLU A 182 -10.96 -0.54 8.64
C GLU A 182 -11.83 0.31 7.69
N ALA A 183 -11.44 0.43 6.42
CA ALA A 183 -12.19 1.20 5.43
C ALA A 183 -13.63 0.68 5.21
N THR A 184 -13.86 -0.62 5.44
CA THR A 184 -15.19 -1.23 5.31
C THR A 184 -16.21 -0.64 6.31
N ASP A 185 -15.78 -0.15 7.48
CA ASP A 185 -16.67 0.54 8.43
C ASP A 185 -17.08 1.94 7.93
N VAL A 186 -16.21 2.61 7.19
CA VAL A 186 -16.54 3.88 6.53
C VAL A 186 -17.51 3.64 5.38
N TRP A 187 -17.28 2.60 4.56
CA TRP A 187 -18.16 2.29 3.43
C TRP A 187 -19.56 1.90 3.88
N GLU A 188 -19.69 1.10 4.93
CA GLU A 188 -21.00 0.80 5.52
C GLU A 188 -21.75 2.09 5.92
N ARG A 189 -21.10 2.96 6.70
CA ARG A 189 -21.71 4.22 7.17
C ARG A 189 -22.03 5.21 6.04
N VAL A 190 -21.41 5.09 4.86
CA VAL A 190 -21.75 5.93 3.71
C VAL A 190 -22.85 5.30 2.85
N PHE A 191 -22.73 4.02 2.52
CA PHE A 191 -23.60 3.35 1.54
C PHE A 191 -24.85 2.70 2.14
N MET A 192 -24.86 2.48 3.46
CA MET A 192 -25.96 1.89 4.21
C MET A 192 -26.47 2.81 5.33
N ALA A 193 -26.17 4.11 5.23
CA ALA A 193 -26.58 5.13 6.20
C ALA A 193 -28.10 5.14 6.39
N ARG A 194 -28.53 5.22 7.65
CA ARG A 194 -29.92 5.48 8.05
C ARG A 194 -30.13 6.99 8.23
N ALA A 195 -31.39 7.42 8.25
CA ALA A 195 -31.74 8.84 8.36
C ALA A 195 -31.18 9.52 9.63
N ASP A 196 -31.07 8.77 10.73
CA ASP A 196 -30.60 9.27 12.03
C ASP A 196 -29.08 9.08 12.25
N ASP A 197 -28.37 8.43 11.31
CA ASP A 197 -26.95 8.17 11.47
C ASP A 197 -26.13 9.46 11.31
N PRO A 198 -25.08 9.68 12.12
CA PRO A 198 -24.20 10.83 11.93
C PRO A 198 -23.50 10.74 10.57
N PRO A 199 -23.50 11.82 9.76
CA PRO A 199 -22.94 11.78 8.42
C PRO A 199 -21.43 11.60 8.47
N VAL A 200 -20.92 10.71 7.62
CA VAL A 200 -19.47 10.56 7.41
C VAL A 200 -18.94 11.81 6.69
N PRO A 201 -17.92 12.51 7.22
CA PRO A 201 -17.30 13.63 6.53
C PRO A 201 -16.71 13.26 5.17
N PHE A 202 -16.83 14.16 4.18
CA PHE A 202 -16.31 13.93 2.82
C PHE A 202 -14.83 13.52 2.78
N VAL A 203 -13.98 14.20 3.56
CA VAL A 203 -12.54 13.92 3.61
C VAL A 203 -12.27 12.51 4.16
N GLU A 204 -13.02 12.07 5.17
CA GLU A 204 -12.92 10.71 5.70
C GLU A 204 -13.40 9.68 4.67
N ALA A 205 -14.57 9.92 4.08
CA ALA A 205 -15.17 9.05 3.08
C ALA A 205 -14.25 8.82 1.87
N LEU A 206 -13.70 9.89 1.27
CA LEU A 206 -12.81 9.74 0.11
C LEU A 206 -11.42 9.21 0.50
N SER A 207 -10.93 9.49 1.72
CA SER A 207 -9.67 8.90 2.21
C SER A 207 -9.73 7.38 2.26
N SER A 208 -10.89 6.81 2.63
CA SER A 208 -11.09 5.36 2.70
C SER A 208 -10.86 4.63 1.37
N PHE A 209 -11.01 5.31 0.21
CA PHE A 209 -10.74 4.70 -1.10
C PHE A 209 -9.28 4.33 -1.28
N SER A 210 -8.36 4.99 -0.58
CA SER A 210 -6.92 4.66 -0.68
C SER A 210 -6.57 3.28 -0.11
N ALA A 211 -7.44 2.69 0.73
CA ALA A 211 -7.20 1.39 1.33
C ALA A 211 -7.05 0.26 0.28
N VAL A 212 -7.73 0.35 -0.87
CA VAL A 212 -7.58 -0.64 -1.95
C VAL A 212 -6.21 -0.61 -2.63
N PHE A 213 -5.42 0.43 -2.38
CA PHE A 213 -4.02 0.58 -2.79
C PHE A 213 -3.04 0.36 -1.63
N ASP A 214 -3.49 -0.31 -0.56
CA ASP A 214 -2.71 -0.61 0.65
C ASP A 214 -2.29 0.62 1.47
N ALA A 215 -2.93 1.77 1.24
CA ALA A 215 -2.67 3.00 1.98
C ALA A 215 -3.78 3.22 3.03
N SER A 216 -3.40 3.30 4.30
CA SER A 216 -4.38 3.46 5.38
C SER A 216 -4.92 4.89 5.45
N MET A 217 -6.09 5.06 6.06
CA MET A 217 -6.65 6.40 6.29
C MET A 217 -5.76 7.25 7.21
N GLN A 218 -5.01 6.63 8.12
CA GLN A 218 -4.06 7.31 8.98
C GLN A 218 -2.85 7.84 8.20
N GLU A 219 -2.41 7.13 7.17
CA GLU A 219 -1.37 7.61 6.27
C GLU A 219 -1.83 8.81 5.45
N VAL A 220 -3.05 8.76 4.90
CA VAL A 220 -3.67 9.91 4.22
C VAL A 220 -3.82 11.10 5.17
N LYS A 221 -4.25 10.86 6.42
CA LYS A 221 -4.31 11.90 7.46
C LYS A 221 -2.94 12.54 7.71
N THR A 222 -1.88 11.74 7.84
CA THR A 222 -0.51 12.22 8.04
C THR A 222 -0.01 13.07 6.87
N GLN A 223 -0.33 12.66 5.63
CA GLN A 223 -0.03 13.46 4.43
C GLN A 223 -0.76 14.81 4.47
N LEU A 224 -2.03 14.81 4.84
CA LEU A 224 -2.82 16.04 4.98
C LEU A 224 -2.29 16.94 6.11
N ASP A 225 -1.87 16.38 7.24
CA ASP A 225 -1.31 17.15 8.35
C ASP A 225 0.02 17.81 7.96
N THR A 226 0.87 17.12 7.19
CA THR A 226 2.09 17.69 6.60
C THR A 226 1.77 18.85 5.63
N ILE A 227 0.74 18.69 4.80
CA ILE A 227 0.29 19.75 3.88
C ILE A 227 -0.27 20.94 4.67
N TYR A 228 -1.01 20.68 5.74
CA TYR A 228 -1.59 21.71 6.59
C TYR A 228 -0.52 22.58 7.26
N GLU A 229 0.51 21.96 7.85
CA GLU A 229 1.64 22.69 8.45
C GLU A 229 2.33 23.58 7.40
N ALA A 230 2.59 23.03 6.21
CA ALA A 230 3.16 23.80 5.11
C ALA A 230 2.24 24.93 4.62
N CYS A 231 0.92 24.74 4.62
CA CYS A 231 -0.05 25.79 4.30
C CYS A 231 -0.04 26.91 5.35
N VAL A 232 -0.05 26.57 6.64
CA VAL A 232 -0.01 27.56 7.73
C VAL A 232 1.25 28.42 7.65
N GLU A 233 2.43 27.80 7.45
CA GLU A 233 3.69 28.53 7.33
C GLU A 233 3.77 29.40 6.06
N ARG A 234 3.09 29.01 4.98
CA ARG A 234 3.00 29.82 3.76
C ARG A 234 2.01 30.97 3.92
N MET A 235 0.86 30.74 4.55
CA MET A 235 -0.13 31.80 4.81
C MET A 235 0.43 32.92 5.70
N LYS A 236 1.32 32.61 6.66
CA LYS A 236 2.03 33.63 7.46
C LYS A 236 2.91 34.57 6.63
N ARG A 237 3.42 34.11 5.49
CA ARG A 237 4.35 34.85 4.60
C ARG A 237 3.64 35.51 3.42
N HIS A 238 2.42 35.09 3.11
CA HIS A 238 1.65 35.61 1.97
C HIS A 238 0.99 36.94 2.31
N HIS A 239 1.03 37.88 1.37
CA HIS A 239 0.28 39.13 1.48
C HIS A 239 -1.21 38.84 1.31
N LEU A 240 -2.02 39.44 2.18
CA LEU A 240 -3.47 39.26 2.19
C LEU A 240 -4.11 39.86 0.93
N VAL A 241 -4.96 39.09 0.26
CA VAL A 241 -5.70 39.52 -0.93
C VAL A 241 -6.86 40.44 -0.54
N HIS A 242 -7.21 41.39 -1.41
CA HIS A 242 -8.46 42.14 -1.25
C HIS A 242 -9.67 41.24 -1.53
N ALA A 243 -10.60 41.16 -0.57
CA ALA A 243 -11.88 40.47 -0.69
C ALA A 243 -12.94 41.22 0.13
N SER A 244 -14.21 40.92 -0.11
CA SER A 244 -15.34 41.62 0.53
C SER A 244 -15.48 41.27 2.02
N THR A 245 -15.13 40.04 2.41
CA THR A 245 -15.11 39.61 3.82
C THR A 245 -13.78 38.96 4.21
N GLU A 246 -13.47 38.92 5.51
CA GLU A 246 -12.27 38.24 6.02
C GLU A 246 -12.33 36.73 5.74
N LEU A 247 -13.51 36.11 5.81
CA LEU A 247 -13.68 34.70 5.48
C LEU A 247 -13.36 34.42 4.00
N GLN A 248 -13.87 35.26 3.09
CA GLN A 248 -13.56 35.18 1.66
C GLN A 248 -12.05 35.37 1.41
N ARG A 249 -11.44 36.37 2.04
CA ARG A 249 -9.99 36.62 1.96
C ARG A 249 -9.19 35.40 2.39
N ARG A 250 -9.55 34.76 3.51
CA ARG A 250 -8.87 33.55 4.01
C ARG A 250 -9.02 32.37 3.04
N CYS A 251 -10.21 32.16 2.47
CA CYS A 251 -10.45 31.10 1.48
C CYS A 251 -9.64 31.32 0.18
N ILE A 252 -9.63 32.54 -0.35
CA ILE A 252 -8.85 32.89 -1.56
C ILE A 252 -7.36 32.70 -1.28
N THR A 253 -6.86 33.20 -0.14
CA THR A 253 -5.45 33.05 0.26
C THR A 253 -5.08 31.57 0.40
N LEU A 254 -5.97 30.74 0.95
CA LEU A 254 -5.74 29.30 1.05
C LEU A 254 -5.60 28.64 -0.33
N CYS A 255 -6.48 28.97 -1.28
CA CYS A 255 -6.36 28.45 -2.66
C CYS A 255 -5.02 28.86 -3.31
N GLN A 256 -4.65 30.15 -3.21
CA GLN A 256 -3.38 30.63 -3.75
C GLN A 256 -2.16 29.96 -3.11
N VAL A 257 -2.19 29.74 -1.79
CA VAL A 257 -1.13 29.03 -1.08
C VAL A 257 -1.07 27.56 -1.50
N LEU A 258 -2.21 26.90 -1.71
CA LEU A 258 -2.23 25.52 -2.21
C LEU A 258 -1.61 25.40 -3.59
N TYR A 259 -1.83 26.39 -4.46
CA TYR A 259 -1.31 26.44 -5.83
C TYR A 259 0.11 27.01 -5.94
N SER A 260 0.62 27.62 -4.87
CA SER A 260 1.95 28.22 -4.88
C SER A 260 3.04 27.17 -5.18
N PRO A 261 3.91 27.40 -6.17
CA PRO A 261 4.90 26.43 -6.63
C PRO A 261 6.09 26.24 -5.66
N GLU A 262 6.26 27.10 -4.65
CA GLU A 262 7.42 27.07 -3.75
C GLU A 262 7.14 26.49 -2.33
N PRO A 263 8.07 25.66 -1.80
CA PRO A 263 9.16 24.95 -2.47
C PRO A 263 8.70 23.54 -2.87
N ALA A 264 8.62 23.31 -4.18
CA ALA A 264 8.38 22.04 -4.87
C ALA A 264 6.95 21.45 -4.74
N GLU A 265 6.14 21.78 -5.77
CA GLU A 265 4.91 21.11 -6.23
C GLU A 265 3.63 21.49 -5.47
N GLY A 266 3.17 22.71 -5.75
CA GLY A 266 1.80 23.15 -5.48
C GLY A 266 0.77 22.26 -6.17
N PHE A 267 -0.47 22.36 -5.72
CA PHE A 267 -1.62 21.72 -6.36
C PHE A 267 -2.01 22.47 -7.63
N GLY A 268 -2.59 21.76 -8.59
CA GLY A 268 -3.04 22.36 -9.84
C GLY A 268 -4.01 21.47 -10.60
N LEU A 269 -4.62 22.02 -11.65
CA LEU A 269 -5.43 21.23 -12.56
C LEU A 269 -4.52 20.39 -13.47
N ALA A 270 -4.81 19.11 -13.60
CA ALA A 270 -4.14 18.25 -14.57
C ALA A 270 -4.60 18.57 -16.00
N GLU A 271 -3.71 18.41 -16.98
CA GLU A 271 -4.00 18.65 -18.39
C GLU A 271 -3.88 17.39 -19.24
N GLY A 272 -4.59 17.36 -20.38
CA GLY A 272 -4.52 16.28 -21.35
C GLY A 272 -4.76 14.88 -20.74
N VAL A 273 -3.86 13.95 -21.05
CA VAL A 273 -3.94 12.56 -20.57
C VAL A 273 -3.80 12.49 -19.04
N ALA A 274 -3.09 13.44 -18.42
CA ALA A 274 -2.90 13.46 -16.98
C ALA A 274 -4.21 13.72 -16.21
N PHE A 275 -5.17 14.42 -16.82
CA PHE A 275 -6.48 14.71 -16.20
C PHE A 275 -7.28 13.44 -15.93
N GLN A 276 -7.27 12.52 -16.90
CA GLN A 276 -8.06 11.29 -16.87
C GLN A 276 -7.28 10.12 -16.28
N ARG A 277 -6.25 10.38 -15.48
CA ARG A 277 -5.54 9.34 -14.74
C ARG A 277 -6.44 8.77 -13.66
N LEU A 278 -6.55 7.45 -13.60
CA LEU A 278 -7.35 6.73 -12.60
C LEU A 278 -6.95 7.14 -11.18
N LEU A 279 -5.64 7.25 -10.95
CA LEU A 279 -5.06 7.58 -9.65
C LEU A 279 -5.41 9.00 -9.14
N ASN A 280 -5.97 9.87 -9.98
CA ASN A 280 -6.47 11.17 -9.54
C ASN A 280 -7.66 11.07 -8.59
N GLN A 281 -8.30 9.91 -8.46
CA GLN A 281 -9.41 9.69 -7.52
C GLN A 281 -8.99 9.26 -6.12
N PHE A 282 -7.69 8.97 -5.92
CA PHE A 282 -7.24 8.29 -4.71
C PHE A 282 -6.26 9.17 -3.92
N PRO A 283 -6.65 9.61 -2.69
CA PRO A 283 -5.85 10.55 -1.90
C PRO A 283 -4.39 10.17 -1.67
N HIS A 284 -4.09 8.90 -1.38
CA HIS A 284 -2.70 8.45 -1.17
C HIS A 284 -1.77 8.76 -2.35
N SER A 285 -2.32 8.86 -3.57
CA SER A 285 -1.58 9.15 -4.79
C SER A 285 -1.50 10.65 -5.03
N PHE A 286 -2.63 11.36 -5.16
CA PHE A 286 -2.62 12.78 -5.54
C PHE A 286 -2.10 13.74 -4.46
N LEU A 287 -1.92 13.28 -3.22
CA LEU A 287 -1.28 14.08 -2.16
C LEU A 287 0.27 14.04 -2.21
N GLN A 288 0.84 13.05 -2.90
CA GLN A 288 2.30 12.93 -3.10
C GLN A 288 2.80 14.09 -3.96
N ARG A 289 3.96 14.67 -3.62
CA ARG A 289 4.47 15.90 -4.24
C ARG A 289 4.38 15.86 -5.78
N GLY A 290 4.84 14.79 -6.43
CA GLY A 290 4.84 14.65 -7.90
C GLY A 290 3.49 14.38 -8.58
N ASN A 291 2.38 14.25 -7.84
CA ASN A 291 1.06 13.88 -8.36
C ASN A 291 -0.04 14.89 -8.01
N ARG A 292 0.33 16.11 -7.60
CA ARG A 292 -0.61 17.15 -7.11
C ARG A 292 -1.35 17.92 -8.19
N HIS A 293 -0.97 17.72 -9.45
CA HIS A 293 -1.77 18.17 -10.59
C HIS A 293 -2.85 17.12 -10.85
N THR A 294 -4.10 17.47 -10.55
CA THR A 294 -5.19 16.51 -10.45
C THR A 294 -6.52 17.12 -10.90
N ILE A 295 -7.63 16.46 -10.60
CA ILE A 295 -8.97 16.85 -11.01
C ILE A 295 -9.66 17.78 -9.98
N PRO A 296 -10.71 18.52 -10.38
CA PRO A 296 -11.40 19.46 -9.48
C PRO A 296 -11.88 18.83 -8.17
N MET A 297 -12.42 17.61 -8.21
CA MET A 297 -12.89 16.92 -7.01
C MET A 297 -11.78 16.69 -5.96
N SER A 298 -10.58 16.36 -6.43
CA SER A 298 -9.41 16.09 -5.58
C SER A 298 -8.81 17.39 -5.05
N LEU A 299 -8.87 18.48 -5.81
CA LEU A 299 -8.51 19.82 -5.35
C LEU A 299 -9.47 20.31 -4.26
N VAL A 300 -10.79 20.11 -4.45
CA VAL A 300 -11.82 20.39 -3.44
C VAL A 300 -11.60 19.54 -2.19
N PHE A 301 -11.21 18.26 -2.32
CA PHE A 301 -10.85 17.42 -1.17
C PHE A 301 -9.73 18.05 -0.33
N VAL A 302 -8.64 18.49 -0.97
CA VAL A 302 -7.52 19.14 -0.28
C VAL A 302 -7.96 20.45 0.37
N PHE A 303 -8.68 21.30 -0.36
CA PHE A 303 -9.19 22.56 0.16
C PHE A 303 -10.09 22.34 1.39
N VAL A 304 -11.07 21.44 1.31
CA VAL A 304 -11.97 21.13 2.44
C VAL A 304 -11.18 20.60 3.62
N ALA A 305 -10.21 19.72 3.39
CA ALA A 305 -9.35 19.17 4.43
C ALA A 305 -8.52 20.25 5.16
N MET A 306 -8.00 21.24 4.42
CA MET A 306 -7.23 22.35 5.00
C MET A 306 -8.14 23.37 5.70
N ALA A 307 -9.21 23.80 5.02
CA ALA A 307 -10.17 24.78 5.52
C ALA A 307 -10.77 24.34 6.86
N ARG A 308 -11.19 23.07 6.98
CA ARG A 308 -11.73 22.53 8.23
C ARG A 308 -10.70 22.51 9.36
N ARG A 309 -9.43 22.17 9.09
CA ARG A 309 -8.33 22.27 10.07
C ARG A 309 -8.07 23.71 10.51
N MET A 310 -8.40 24.70 9.69
CA MET A 310 -8.33 26.14 10.02
C MET A 310 -9.62 26.69 10.67
N GLY A 311 -10.59 25.83 10.98
CA GLY A 311 -11.86 26.20 11.59
C GLY A 311 -12.87 26.85 10.63
N ILE A 312 -12.67 26.72 9.32
CA ILE A 312 -13.59 27.18 8.27
C ILE A 312 -14.56 26.04 7.93
N ASN A 313 -15.87 26.31 7.94
CA ASN A 313 -16.88 25.32 7.61
C ASN A 313 -17.01 25.17 6.07
N ALA A 314 -16.16 24.34 5.50
CA ALA A 314 -16.16 24.02 4.07
C ALA A 314 -16.74 22.64 3.80
N SER A 315 -17.45 22.49 2.68
CA SER A 315 -18.02 21.21 2.21
C SER A 315 -17.94 21.12 0.68
N PRO A 316 -17.89 19.92 0.09
CA PRO A 316 -17.97 19.78 -1.37
C PRO A 316 -19.40 20.08 -1.86
N VAL A 317 -19.53 20.46 -3.12
CA VAL A 317 -20.80 20.69 -3.81
C VAL A 317 -20.83 19.91 -5.11
N ASN A 318 -21.97 19.30 -5.43
CA ASN A 318 -22.16 18.54 -6.66
C ASN A 318 -22.44 19.43 -7.88
N TYR A 319 -21.69 20.52 -8.03
CA TYR A 319 -21.93 21.51 -9.08
C TYR A 319 -21.79 20.90 -10.48
N PRO A 320 -22.60 21.33 -11.48
CA PRO A 320 -22.54 20.79 -12.83
C PRO A 320 -21.15 20.97 -13.47
N GLY A 321 -20.69 19.95 -14.18
CA GLY A 321 -19.35 19.94 -14.79
C GLY A 321 -18.25 19.62 -13.78
N ALA A 322 -17.96 20.53 -12.85
CA ALA A 322 -16.87 20.39 -11.88
C ALA A 322 -17.37 20.51 -10.42
N VAL A 323 -16.80 19.71 -9.52
CA VAL A 323 -17.05 19.82 -8.08
C VAL A 323 -16.47 21.15 -7.59
N GLN A 324 -17.24 21.88 -6.79
CA GLN A 324 -16.81 23.15 -6.16
C GLN A 324 -16.86 23.02 -4.62
N ALA A 325 -16.33 24.03 -3.91
CA ALA A 325 -16.44 24.12 -2.47
C ALA A 325 -17.56 25.08 -2.06
N HIS A 326 -18.40 24.66 -1.10
CA HIS A 326 -19.30 25.54 -0.36
C HIS A 326 -18.63 25.95 0.94
N VAL A 327 -18.73 27.23 1.27
CA VAL A 327 -18.24 27.78 2.53
C VAL A 327 -19.42 28.39 3.29
N LEU A 328 -19.67 27.86 4.49
CA LEU A 328 -20.68 28.37 5.41
C LEU A 328 -20.01 29.26 6.47
N PRO A 329 -20.36 30.56 6.53
CA PRO A 329 -19.91 31.43 7.61
C PRO A 329 -20.41 30.95 8.97
N LYS A 330 -19.66 31.28 10.04
CA LYS A 330 -20.12 31.04 11.42
C LYS A 330 -21.16 32.06 11.87
N ASP A 331 -21.06 33.28 11.35
CA ASP A 331 -22.02 34.35 11.58
C ASP A 331 -23.22 34.14 10.64
N PRO A 332 -24.44 33.91 11.17
CA PRO A 332 -25.63 33.73 10.35
C PRO A 332 -26.02 34.96 9.50
N SER A 333 -25.45 36.14 9.78
CA SER A 333 -25.68 37.36 9.00
C SER A 333 -24.87 37.41 7.70
N GLU A 334 -23.82 36.60 7.58
CA GLU A 334 -23.04 36.47 6.35
C GLU A 334 -23.63 35.38 5.44
N SER A 335 -23.80 35.69 4.15
CA SER A 335 -24.27 34.73 3.15
C SER A 335 -23.19 33.67 2.85
N SER A 336 -23.60 32.40 2.76
CA SER A 336 -22.73 31.34 2.23
C SER A 336 -22.39 31.58 0.76
N PHE A 337 -21.22 31.08 0.34
CA PHE A 337 -20.74 31.24 -1.03
C PHE A 337 -20.11 29.95 -1.58
N LEU A 338 -20.11 29.85 -2.90
CA LEU A 338 -19.39 28.85 -3.67
C LEU A 338 -18.00 29.37 -4.04
N LEU A 339 -17.05 28.45 -4.13
CA LEU A 339 -15.69 28.71 -4.56
C LEU A 339 -15.27 27.64 -5.57
N ASP A 340 -14.93 28.07 -6.78
CA ASP A 340 -14.24 27.22 -7.73
C ASP A 340 -12.76 27.10 -7.33
N VAL A 341 -12.46 26.06 -6.57
CA VAL A 341 -11.10 25.76 -6.09
C VAL A 341 -10.16 25.42 -7.25
N ALA A 342 -10.70 24.95 -8.39
CA ALA A 342 -9.89 24.54 -9.53
C ALA A 342 -9.40 25.73 -10.37
N SER A 343 -10.03 26.90 -10.23
CA SER A 343 -9.71 28.12 -10.97
C SER A 343 -8.40 28.76 -10.53
N ASP A 344 -7.62 29.28 -11.48
CA ASP A 344 -6.41 30.08 -11.22
C ASP A 344 -6.73 31.38 -10.46
N ASN A 345 -7.96 31.89 -10.61
CA ASN A 345 -8.45 33.07 -9.90
C ASN A 345 -9.77 32.73 -9.20
N PRO A 346 -9.72 32.11 -8.01
CA PRO A 346 -10.92 31.64 -7.32
C PRO A 346 -11.71 32.85 -6.81
N ALA A 347 -12.91 33.05 -7.37
CA ALA A 347 -13.82 34.12 -6.99
C ALA A 347 -14.99 33.57 -6.16
N PRO A 348 -15.23 34.07 -4.93
CA PRO A 348 -16.41 33.71 -4.15
C PRO A 348 -17.69 34.16 -4.83
N VAL A 349 -18.64 33.23 -5.03
CA VAL A 349 -19.97 33.52 -5.58
C VAL A 349 -21.02 33.27 -4.50
N PRO A 350 -21.72 34.28 -3.97
CA PRO A 350 -22.81 34.07 -3.02
C PRO A 350 -23.83 33.07 -3.57
N VAL A 351 -24.32 32.15 -2.74
CA VAL A 351 -25.25 31.09 -3.20
C VAL A 351 -26.53 31.68 -3.80
N GLY A 352 -26.97 32.86 -3.34
CA GLY A 352 -28.14 33.56 -3.90
C GLY A 352 -27.91 34.18 -5.29
N ASP A 353 -26.66 34.35 -5.72
CA ASP A 353 -26.29 34.94 -7.01
C ASP A 353 -26.05 33.87 -8.10
N VAL A 354 -26.14 32.59 -7.74
CA VAL A 354 -26.01 31.47 -8.68
C VAL A 354 -27.22 31.42 -9.62
N PRO A 355 -27.08 31.11 -10.93
CA PRO A 355 -28.18 31.13 -11.88
C PRO A 355 -29.40 30.31 -11.42
N SER A 356 -30.59 30.89 -11.55
CA SER A 356 -31.88 30.37 -11.05
C SER A 356 -32.40 29.10 -11.75
N GLY A 357 -31.57 28.41 -12.52
CA GLY A 357 -31.89 27.17 -13.22
C GLY A 357 -31.20 25.93 -12.64
N LEU A 358 -30.46 26.07 -11.55
CA LEU A 358 -29.82 24.95 -10.85
C LEU A 358 -30.70 24.46 -9.70
N ASP A 359 -30.77 23.13 -9.55
CA ASP A 359 -31.43 22.52 -8.40
C ASP A 359 -30.66 22.84 -7.10
N ALA A 360 -31.37 22.90 -5.98
CA ALA A 360 -30.78 23.27 -4.69
C ALA A 360 -29.64 22.31 -4.27
N ASP A 361 -29.73 21.03 -4.61
CA ASP A 361 -28.70 20.02 -4.33
C ASP A 361 -27.39 20.23 -5.12
N MET A 362 -27.43 21.02 -6.19
CA MET A 362 -26.27 21.37 -7.01
C MET A 362 -25.48 22.56 -6.46
N VAL A 363 -26.02 23.27 -5.47
CA VAL A 363 -25.40 24.48 -4.87
C VAL A 363 -25.26 24.39 -3.35
N GLN A 364 -25.91 23.41 -2.72
CA GLN A 364 -25.79 23.12 -1.29
C GLN A 364 -24.72 22.05 -1.00
N PRO A 365 -24.23 21.95 0.25
CA PRO A 365 -23.29 20.90 0.66
C PRO A 365 -23.77 19.51 0.25
N ALA A 366 -22.94 18.81 -0.54
CA ALA A 366 -23.23 17.48 -0.99
C ALA A 366 -22.91 16.43 0.08
N SER A 367 -23.74 15.38 0.13
CA SER A 367 -23.45 14.21 0.98
C SER A 367 -22.20 13.47 0.50
N SER A 368 -21.54 12.75 1.42
CA SER A 368 -20.42 11.88 1.07
C SER A 368 -20.84 10.80 0.08
N LEU A 369 -22.06 10.27 0.17
CA LEU A 369 -22.59 9.32 -0.81
C LEU A 369 -22.62 9.92 -2.22
N THR A 370 -23.14 11.14 -2.38
CA THR A 370 -23.18 11.86 -3.65
C THR A 370 -21.78 12.02 -4.24
N MET A 371 -20.82 12.41 -3.40
CA MET A 371 -19.43 12.59 -3.82
C MET A 371 -18.74 11.28 -4.19
N LEU A 372 -18.90 10.21 -3.40
CA LEU A 372 -18.35 8.90 -3.73
C LEU A 372 -18.96 8.32 -5.03
N MET A 373 -20.24 8.56 -5.28
CA MET A 373 -20.87 8.19 -6.55
C MET A 373 -20.29 8.96 -7.74
N ARG A 374 -19.94 10.23 -7.55
CA ARG A 374 -19.23 11.01 -8.58
C ARG A 374 -17.81 10.47 -8.80
N ALA A 375 -17.10 10.11 -7.74
CA ALA A 375 -15.81 9.44 -7.84
C ALA A 375 -15.92 8.10 -8.60
N PHE A 376 -16.95 7.28 -8.37
CA PHE A 376 -17.18 6.05 -9.13
C PHE A 376 -17.39 6.30 -10.63
N ASN A 377 -18.18 7.30 -11.00
CA ASN A 377 -18.36 7.65 -12.41
C ASN A 377 -17.04 8.05 -13.07
N ASN A 378 -16.22 8.82 -12.35
CA ASN A 378 -14.90 9.18 -12.84
C ASN A 378 -13.97 7.97 -12.94
N ILE A 379 -13.94 7.07 -11.93
CA ILE A 379 -13.17 5.82 -11.97
C ILE A 379 -13.50 5.00 -13.21
N ILE A 380 -14.80 4.79 -13.50
CA ILE A 380 -15.25 4.05 -14.69
C ILE A 380 -14.78 4.75 -15.96
N SER A 381 -14.97 6.07 -16.05
CA SER A 381 -14.62 6.87 -17.23
C SER A 381 -13.10 6.84 -17.48
N PHE A 382 -12.31 7.06 -16.44
CA PHE A 382 -10.85 7.16 -16.51
C PHE A 382 -10.22 5.80 -16.80
N ALA A 383 -10.70 4.71 -16.17
CA ALA A 383 -10.24 3.36 -16.48
C ALA A 383 -10.53 2.95 -17.93
N ARG A 384 -11.69 3.37 -18.49
CA ARG A 384 -11.99 3.16 -19.93
C ARG A 384 -11.06 3.98 -20.83
N PHE A 385 -10.80 5.23 -20.47
CA PHE A 385 -9.95 6.12 -21.23
C PHE A 385 -8.49 5.61 -21.27
N GLU A 386 -7.93 5.25 -20.12
CA GLU A 386 -6.58 4.65 -20.02
C GLU A 386 -6.47 3.37 -20.85
N ARG A 387 -7.51 2.52 -20.85
CA ARG A 387 -7.52 1.29 -21.67
C ARG A 387 -7.46 1.56 -23.18
N ILE A 388 -8.07 2.64 -23.66
CA ILE A 388 -8.15 2.96 -25.09
C ILE A 388 -6.84 3.56 -25.59
N LEU A 389 -6.27 4.52 -24.86
CA LEU A 389 -5.13 5.29 -25.37
C LEU A 389 -3.80 4.56 -25.29
N GLY A 390 -3.67 3.53 -24.45
CA GLY A 390 -2.39 2.85 -24.26
C GLY A 390 -1.33 3.76 -23.60
N PRO A 391 -0.22 3.18 -23.14
CA PRO A 391 0.72 3.87 -22.26
C PRO A 391 1.24 5.18 -22.86
N SER A 392 1.09 6.29 -22.11
CA SER A 392 1.81 7.53 -22.43
C SER A 392 3.30 7.36 -22.07
N PRO A 393 4.23 7.77 -22.96
CA PRO A 393 5.65 7.73 -22.65
C PRO A 393 5.94 8.53 -21.37
N GLY A 394 6.55 7.88 -20.37
CA GLY A 394 6.97 8.54 -19.12
C GLY A 394 5.99 8.47 -17.94
N ALA A 395 4.88 7.74 -18.04
CA ALA A 395 3.96 7.51 -16.91
C ALA A 395 4.16 6.10 -16.32
N PRO A 396 5.00 5.91 -15.28
CA PRO A 396 5.33 4.59 -14.72
C PRO A 396 4.16 3.88 -13.99
N ASN A 397 3.00 4.51 -13.83
CA ASN A 397 1.94 3.99 -12.95
C ASN A 397 0.78 3.31 -13.71
N TRP A 398 1.06 2.78 -14.90
CA TRP A 398 0.12 1.93 -15.62
C TRP A 398 0.13 0.53 -15.02
N SER A 399 -0.29 0.38 -13.77
CA SER A 399 -0.49 -0.97 -13.25
C SER A 399 -1.92 -1.40 -13.58
N PHE A 400 -2.05 -2.51 -14.30
CA PHE A 400 -3.31 -3.26 -14.36
C PHE A 400 -3.88 -3.47 -12.95
N GLU A 401 -3.00 -3.57 -11.95
CA GLU A 401 -3.34 -3.61 -10.52
C GLU A 401 -4.14 -2.41 -10.04
N ALA A 402 -3.92 -1.20 -10.58
CA ALA A 402 -4.71 -0.03 -10.23
C ALA A 402 -6.16 -0.16 -10.72
N GLN A 403 -6.36 -0.69 -11.93
CA GLN A 403 -7.69 -0.99 -12.46
C GLN A 403 -8.36 -2.10 -11.64
N ASP A 404 -7.63 -3.18 -11.33
CA ASP A 404 -8.14 -4.28 -10.51
C ASP A 404 -8.50 -3.80 -9.09
N SER A 405 -7.69 -2.93 -8.49
CA SER A 405 -7.95 -2.34 -7.16
C SER A 405 -9.18 -1.43 -7.18
N ALA A 406 -9.31 -0.60 -8.21
CA ALA A 406 -10.47 0.28 -8.39
C ALA A 406 -11.75 -0.52 -8.66
N PHE A 407 -11.68 -1.56 -9.48
CA PHE A 407 -12.80 -2.47 -9.71
C PHE A 407 -13.17 -3.22 -8.43
N TYR A 408 -12.18 -3.67 -7.66
CA TYR A 408 -12.41 -4.33 -6.39
C TYR A 408 -13.15 -3.42 -5.40
N LEU A 409 -12.72 -2.17 -5.23
CA LEU A 409 -13.45 -1.14 -4.47
C LEU A 409 -14.91 -1.03 -4.92
N MET A 410 -15.13 -0.89 -6.22
CA MET A 410 -16.46 -0.73 -6.78
C MET A 410 -17.37 -1.92 -6.51
N THR A 411 -16.85 -3.16 -6.61
CA THR A 411 -17.65 -4.37 -6.33
C THR A 411 -18.07 -4.44 -4.86
N MET A 412 -17.18 -4.13 -3.92
CA MET A 412 -17.50 -4.10 -2.48
C MET A 412 -18.57 -3.05 -2.16
N CYS A 413 -18.40 -1.82 -2.66
CA CYS A 413 -19.35 -0.74 -2.39
C CYS A 413 -20.69 -0.92 -3.12
N THR A 414 -20.70 -1.51 -4.32
CA THR A 414 -21.95 -1.85 -5.02
C THR A 414 -22.73 -2.93 -4.27
N MET A 415 -22.03 -3.89 -3.66
CA MET A 415 -22.64 -4.91 -2.83
C MET A 415 -23.33 -4.31 -1.59
N LEU A 416 -22.70 -3.34 -0.92
CA LEU A 416 -23.30 -2.62 0.21
C LEU A 416 -24.58 -1.88 -0.17
N ARG A 417 -24.66 -1.37 -1.41
CA ARG A 417 -25.85 -0.69 -1.95
C ARG A 417 -26.99 -1.64 -2.32
N SER A 418 -26.83 -2.96 -2.14
CA SER A 418 -27.83 -3.98 -2.48
C SER A 418 -28.32 -3.90 -3.94
N GLN A 419 -27.43 -3.49 -4.86
CA GLN A 419 -27.74 -3.44 -6.28
C GLN A 419 -27.56 -4.83 -6.91
N PRO A 420 -28.33 -5.18 -7.98
CA PRO A 420 -28.10 -6.41 -8.72
C PRO A 420 -26.68 -6.39 -9.31
N MET A 421 -25.94 -7.49 -9.10
CA MET A 421 -24.55 -7.63 -9.52
C MET A 421 -24.37 -8.83 -10.43
N ASN A 422 -23.57 -8.64 -11.47
CA ASN A 422 -23.17 -9.72 -12.39
C ASN A 422 -22.04 -10.60 -11.80
N SER A 423 -21.32 -10.11 -10.78
CA SER A 423 -20.16 -10.79 -10.17
C SER A 423 -20.04 -10.41 -8.71
N PHE A 424 -19.75 -11.36 -7.82
CA PHE A 424 -19.41 -11.09 -6.43
C PHE A 424 -18.04 -10.41 -6.30
N PRO A 425 -17.78 -9.64 -5.22
CA PRO A 425 -16.44 -9.13 -4.96
C PRO A 425 -15.48 -10.31 -4.73
N ALA A 426 -14.35 -10.29 -5.43
CA ALA A 426 -13.25 -11.23 -5.25
C ALA A 426 -11.96 -10.42 -5.13
N PRO A 427 -11.07 -10.76 -4.18
CA PRO A 427 -9.84 -10.01 -4.01
C PRO A 427 -8.92 -10.23 -5.22
N PRO A 428 -8.23 -9.17 -5.71
CA PRO A 428 -7.14 -9.34 -6.66
C PRO A 428 -6.07 -10.30 -6.13
N GLU A 429 -5.32 -10.92 -7.03
CA GLU A 429 -4.28 -11.92 -6.70
C GLU A 429 -3.20 -11.38 -5.74
N PHE A 430 -2.91 -10.09 -5.80
CA PHE A 430 -1.95 -9.39 -4.93
C PHE A 430 -2.51 -9.02 -3.54
N ASN A 431 -3.81 -9.26 -3.30
CA ASN A 431 -4.49 -9.05 -2.02
C ASN A 431 -5.10 -10.36 -1.47
N PRO A 432 -4.33 -11.47 -1.39
CA PRO A 432 -4.91 -12.80 -1.14
C PRO A 432 -5.58 -12.91 0.24
N LEU A 433 -5.13 -12.16 1.24
CA LEU A 433 -5.61 -12.28 2.63
C LEU A 433 -7.03 -11.72 2.83
N ASP A 434 -7.51 -10.89 1.91
CA ASP A 434 -8.80 -10.21 1.98
C ASP A 434 -10.00 -11.14 1.90
N LEU A 435 -9.86 -12.30 1.23
CA LEU A 435 -10.95 -13.23 0.95
C LEU A 435 -11.76 -13.54 2.21
N VAL A 436 -11.05 -13.82 3.30
CA VAL A 436 -11.67 -14.19 4.57
C VAL A 436 -11.75 -12.98 5.51
N ALA A 437 -10.64 -12.31 5.78
CA ALA A 437 -10.61 -11.24 6.79
C ALA A 437 -11.49 -10.03 6.41
N VAL A 438 -11.45 -9.59 5.15
CA VAL A 438 -12.17 -8.39 4.69
C VAL A 438 -13.55 -8.78 4.16
N LEU A 439 -13.64 -9.73 3.22
CA LEU A 439 -14.92 -10.03 2.57
C LEU A 439 -15.83 -10.89 3.46
N LEU A 440 -15.36 -12.04 3.92
CA LEU A 440 -16.21 -12.99 4.66
C LEU A 440 -16.53 -12.50 6.07
N ASP A 441 -15.52 -12.03 6.79
CA ASP A 441 -15.65 -11.71 8.22
C ASP A 441 -16.12 -10.28 8.49
N LYS A 442 -15.77 -9.31 7.64
CA LYS A 442 -16.05 -7.89 7.88
C LYS A 442 -17.17 -7.34 7.02
N LEU A 443 -17.12 -7.55 5.70
CA LEU A 443 -18.10 -7.03 4.75
C LEU A 443 -19.42 -7.82 4.82
N THR A 444 -19.35 -9.15 4.71
CA THR A 444 -20.53 -10.02 4.56
C THR A 444 -21.55 -9.88 5.70
N PRO A 445 -21.16 -9.81 7.00
CA PRO A 445 -22.14 -9.67 8.08
C PRO A 445 -23.01 -8.40 7.99
N LYS A 446 -22.48 -7.33 7.38
CA LYS A 446 -23.16 -6.04 7.21
C LYS A 446 -24.30 -6.09 6.18
N LEU A 447 -24.28 -7.07 5.27
CA LEU A 447 -25.22 -7.17 4.17
C LEU A 447 -26.60 -7.69 4.60
N PRO A 448 -27.68 -7.36 3.86
CA PRO A 448 -29.00 -7.97 4.08
C PRO A 448 -28.96 -9.50 3.92
N THR A 449 -29.89 -10.20 4.58
CA THR A 449 -29.89 -11.67 4.71
C THR A 449 -29.69 -12.44 3.39
N VAL A 450 -30.36 -12.04 2.31
CA VAL A 450 -30.26 -12.74 1.02
C VAL A 450 -28.85 -12.60 0.43
N SER A 451 -28.38 -11.37 0.25
CA SER A 451 -27.04 -11.08 -0.29
C SER A 451 -25.94 -11.63 0.60
N ARG A 452 -26.13 -11.59 1.92
CA ARG A 452 -25.25 -12.20 2.92
C ARG A 452 -25.11 -13.70 2.67
N ASN A 453 -26.22 -14.45 2.59
CA ASN A 453 -26.18 -15.90 2.41
C ASN A 453 -25.52 -16.31 1.08
N MET A 454 -25.83 -15.59 0.00
CA MET A 454 -25.21 -15.84 -1.31
C MET A 454 -23.70 -15.59 -1.28
N LEU A 455 -23.27 -14.46 -0.70
CA LEU A 455 -21.86 -14.11 -0.62
C LEU A 455 -21.10 -15.05 0.32
N THR A 456 -21.67 -15.40 1.49
CA THR A 456 -21.08 -16.39 2.41
C THR A 456 -20.81 -17.70 1.70
N LYS A 457 -21.76 -18.21 0.91
CA LYS A 457 -21.58 -19.45 0.16
C LYS A 457 -20.42 -19.32 -0.84
N PHE A 458 -20.46 -18.27 -1.68
CA PHE A 458 -19.42 -18.01 -2.68
C PHE A 458 -18.02 -17.90 -2.06
N LEU A 459 -17.88 -17.17 -0.96
CA LEU A 459 -16.60 -16.97 -0.28
C LEU A 459 -16.09 -18.23 0.42
N ASN A 460 -16.98 -19.03 1.01
CA ASN A 460 -16.59 -20.33 1.60
C ASN A 460 -16.11 -21.32 0.52
N ASP A 461 -16.81 -21.39 -0.61
CA ASP A 461 -16.40 -22.22 -1.75
C ASP A 461 -15.03 -21.75 -2.29
N SER A 462 -14.84 -20.43 -2.40
CA SER A 462 -13.58 -19.81 -2.83
C SER A 462 -12.44 -20.03 -1.84
N TRP A 463 -12.73 -19.98 -0.54
CA TRP A 463 -11.75 -20.24 0.52
C TRP A 463 -11.31 -21.71 0.46
N LYS A 464 -12.25 -22.65 0.39
CA LYS A 464 -11.92 -24.07 0.23
C LYS A 464 -11.05 -24.31 -1.01
N ALA A 465 -11.43 -23.75 -2.16
CA ALA A 465 -10.63 -23.85 -3.38
C ALA A 465 -9.24 -23.21 -3.26
N SER A 466 -9.10 -22.15 -2.45
CA SER A 466 -7.82 -21.52 -2.12
C SER A 466 -6.92 -22.47 -1.31
N GLU A 467 -7.44 -23.07 -0.24
CA GLU A 467 -6.71 -24.04 0.59
C GLU A 467 -6.35 -25.31 -0.20
N ASP A 468 -7.29 -25.84 -0.98
CA ASP A 468 -7.04 -27.00 -1.84
C ASP A 468 -5.88 -26.72 -2.80
N ARG A 469 -5.86 -25.55 -3.46
CA ARG A 469 -4.74 -25.15 -4.32
C ARG A 469 -3.43 -24.94 -3.56
N ALA A 470 -3.49 -24.35 -2.37
CA ALA A 470 -2.31 -24.11 -1.54
C ALA A 470 -1.67 -25.42 -1.03
N SER A 471 -2.45 -26.49 -0.90
CA SER A 471 -1.98 -27.82 -0.50
C SER A 471 -1.43 -28.67 -1.65
N GLN A 472 -1.63 -28.26 -2.91
CA GLN A 472 -1.19 -29.01 -4.08
C GLN A 472 0.32 -28.89 -4.29
N VAL A 473 0.97 -30.05 -4.43
CA VAL A 473 2.36 -30.17 -4.88
C VAL A 473 2.36 -30.64 -6.33
N ARG A 474 3.02 -29.88 -7.22
CA ARG A 474 3.08 -30.14 -8.66
C ARG A 474 4.46 -30.70 -9.01
N HIS A 475 4.50 -32.02 -9.22
CA HIS A 475 5.69 -32.70 -9.71
C HIS A 475 5.75 -32.69 -11.23
N ARG A 476 6.97 -32.55 -11.75
CA ARG A 476 7.21 -32.75 -13.18
C ARG A 476 7.10 -34.23 -13.52
N ASP A 477 6.30 -34.55 -14.52
CA ASP A 477 6.27 -35.90 -15.06
C ASP A 477 7.51 -36.12 -15.94
N ALA A 478 8.27 -37.18 -15.67
CA ALA A 478 9.45 -37.57 -16.46
C ALA A 478 9.11 -37.85 -17.94
N THR A 479 7.84 -38.12 -18.25
CA THR A 479 7.35 -38.31 -19.62
C THR A 479 6.83 -37.03 -20.28
N SER A 480 6.75 -35.93 -19.54
CA SER A 480 6.25 -34.65 -20.07
C SER A 480 7.26 -34.02 -21.02
N GLN A 481 6.79 -33.53 -22.18
CA GLN A 481 7.60 -32.71 -23.09
C GLN A 481 7.73 -31.25 -22.61
N MET A 482 7.67 -31.04 -21.28
CA MET A 482 7.59 -29.71 -20.67
C MET A 482 8.97 -29.06 -20.60
N THR A 483 9.19 -28.05 -21.44
CA THR A 483 10.47 -27.32 -21.52
C THR A 483 10.51 -26.08 -20.64
N GLY A 484 9.35 -25.48 -20.36
CA GLY A 484 9.22 -24.34 -19.46
C GLY A 484 9.23 -24.77 -18.00
N PHE A 485 9.53 -23.83 -17.10
CA PHE A 485 9.55 -24.07 -15.65
C PHE A 485 9.27 -22.76 -14.90
N VAL A 486 8.81 -22.86 -13.66
CA VAL A 486 8.58 -21.69 -12.80
C VAL A 486 9.89 -20.93 -12.60
N GLY A 487 9.88 -19.63 -12.90
CA GLY A 487 11.06 -18.76 -12.88
C GLY A 487 11.74 -18.62 -14.24
N MET A 488 11.37 -19.38 -15.27
CA MET A 488 11.90 -19.16 -16.63
C MET A 488 11.44 -17.80 -17.17
N VAL A 489 12.41 -17.05 -17.71
CA VAL A 489 12.15 -15.84 -18.48
C VAL A 489 12.17 -16.13 -19.98
N PHE A 490 11.21 -15.58 -20.72
CA PHE A 490 11.05 -15.80 -22.14
C PHE A 490 10.61 -14.53 -22.89
N GLU A 491 10.85 -14.53 -24.20
CA GLU A 491 10.19 -13.64 -25.15
C GLU A 491 9.06 -14.41 -25.85
N HIS A 492 7.87 -13.83 -25.93
CA HIS A 492 6.78 -14.44 -26.67
C HIS A 492 7.08 -14.42 -28.18
N ARG A 493 7.08 -15.59 -28.83
CA ARG A 493 7.47 -15.78 -30.25
C ARG A 493 6.82 -14.80 -31.23
N ARG A 494 5.49 -14.62 -31.11
CA ARG A 494 4.69 -13.73 -31.97
C ARG A 494 4.63 -12.27 -31.49
N TYR A 495 4.26 -12.06 -30.23
CA TYR A 495 3.96 -10.71 -29.70
C TYR A 495 5.18 -9.98 -29.13
N LYS A 496 6.32 -10.66 -28.98
CA LYS A 496 7.60 -10.06 -28.59
C LYS A 496 7.64 -9.40 -27.22
N TYR A 497 6.64 -9.65 -26.37
CA TYR A 497 6.71 -9.24 -24.96
C TYR A 497 7.61 -10.19 -24.17
N ILE A 498 8.25 -9.65 -23.13
CA ILE A 498 9.04 -10.41 -22.16
C ILE A 498 8.12 -10.88 -21.05
N GLY A 499 8.17 -12.17 -20.70
CA GLY A 499 7.39 -12.76 -19.62
C GLY A 499 8.22 -13.66 -18.70
N CYS A 500 7.75 -13.81 -17.47
CA CYS A 500 8.27 -14.76 -16.49
C CYS A 500 7.19 -15.74 -16.07
N ILE A 501 7.49 -17.04 -16.13
CA ILE A 501 6.56 -18.12 -15.76
C ILE A 501 6.47 -18.22 -14.23
N TYR A 502 5.24 -18.28 -13.69
CA TYR A 502 5.00 -18.49 -12.26
C TYR A 502 4.13 -19.72 -11.94
N ALA A 503 3.52 -20.35 -12.95
CA ALA A 503 2.83 -21.63 -12.83
C ALA A 503 2.74 -22.32 -14.20
N TRP A 504 2.48 -23.62 -14.21
CA TRP A 504 2.29 -24.41 -15.43
C TRP A 504 1.19 -25.45 -15.26
N ASP A 505 0.51 -25.76 -16.36
CA ASP A 505 -0.43 -26.88 -16.50
C ASP A 505 0.09 -27.83 -17.60
N PRO A 506 0.13 -29.16 -17.38
CA PRO A 506 0.63 -30.12 -18.38
C PRO A 506 -0.13 -30.11 -19.70
N VAL A 507 -1.40 -29.73 -19.65
CA VAL A 507 -2.32 -29.55 -20.78
C VAL A 507 -3.15 -28.29 -20.56
N CYS A 508 -3.78 -27.77 -21.60
CA CYS A 508 -4.58 -26.54 -21.48
C CYS A 508 -5.76 -26.70 -20.49
N ALA A 509 -5.69 -26.00 -19.35
CA ALA A 509 -6.75 -25.94 -18.34
C ALA A 509 -7.78 -24.80 -18.54
N ALA A 510 -7.70 -24.05 -19.65
CA ALA A 510 -8.61 -22.93 -19.92
C ALA A 510 -10.01 -23.42 -20.36
N ALA A 511 -11.02 -22.57 -20.15
CA ALA A 511 -12.39 -22.87 -20.60
C ALA A 511 -12.49 -22.94 -22.14
N GLU A 512 -13.40 -23.78 -22.66
CA GLU A 512 -13.58 -23.96 -24.12
C GLU A 512 -13.80 -22.65 -24.87
N SER A 513 -14.59 -21.72 -24.32
CA SER A 513 -14.81 -20.40 -24.93
C SER A 513 -13.51 -19.60 -25.09
N TRP A 514 -12.57 -19.74 -24.15
CA TRP A 514 -11.25 -19.11 -24.26
C TRP A 514 -10.36 -19.84 -25.27
N ILE A 515 -10.37 -21.17 -25.29
CA ILE A 515 -9.64 -22.01 -26.25
C ILE A 515 -10.04 -21.66 -27.69
N GLU A 516 -11.34 -21.49 -27.94
CA GLU A 516 -11.88 -21.07 -29.24
C GLU A 516 -11.45 -19.64 -29.61
N ASN A 517 -11.64 -18.69 -28.70
CA ASN A 517 -11.29 -17.28 -28.92
C ASN A 517 -9.79 -17.08 -29.20
N MET A 518 -8.94 -17.79 -28.46
CA MET A 518 -7.48 -17.75 -28.62
C MET A 518 -6.98 -18.72 -29.70
N ARG A 519 -7.88 -19.44 -30.37
CA ARG A 519 -7.59 -20.39 -31.46
C ARG A 519 -6.53 -21.43 -31.09
N VAL A 520 -6.55 -21.91 -29.84
CA VAL A 520 -5.56 -22.84 -29.30
C VAL A 520 -5.46 -24.12 -30.14
N ASN A 521 -6.59 -24.63 -30.65
CA ASN A 521 -6.62 -25.82 -31.50
C ASN A 521 -5.90 -25.66 -32.85
N GLN A 522 -5.57 -24.43 -33.25
CA GLN A 522 -4.85 -24.14 -34.48
C GLN A 522 -3.34 -23.99 -34.25
N LEU A 523 -2.88 -24.11 -33.00
CA LEU A 523 -1.45 -24.14 -32.69
C LEU A 523 -0.81 -25.46 -33.17
N PRO A 524 0.49 -25.47 -33.51
CA PRO A 524 1.19 -26.67 -33.97
C PRO A 524 0.99 -27.88 -33.06
N SER A 525 1.07 -27.68 -31.74
CA SER A 525 0.92 -28.73 -30.73
C SER A 525 -0.47 -28.71 -30.05
N GLY A 526 -1.42 -27.93 -30.59
CA GLY A 526 -2.81 -27.89 -30.14
C GLY A 526 -2.98 -27.54 -28.66
N ARG A 527 -4.03 -28.10 -28.03
CA ARG A 527 -4.37 -27.92 -26.61
C ARG A 527 -3.69 -28.92 -25.65
N ASP A 528 -3.12 -29.99 -26.21
CA ASP A 528 -2.51 -31.10 -25.45
C ASP A 528 -1.04 -30.83 -25.06
N GLN A 529 -0.50 -29.70 -25.51
CA GLN A 529 0.80 -29.20 -25.06
C GLN A 529 0.71 -28.54 -23.67
N PRO A 530 1.85 -28.35 -22.98
CA PRO A 530 1.91 -27.56 -21.75
C PRO A 530 1.55 -26.10 -21.97
N PHE A 531 0.91 -25.52 -20.95
CA PHE A 531 0.58 -24.10 -20.87
C PHE A 531 1.15 -23.50 -19.59
N TYR A 532 1.46 -22.21 -19.65
CA TYR A 532 2.19 -21.49 -18.61
C TYR A 532 1.48 -20.21 -18.24
N SER A 533 1.26 -20.02 -16.94
CA SER A 533 0.86 -18.72 -16.40
C SER A 533 2.11 -17.87 -16.21
N SER A 534 2.09 -16.65 -16.75
CA SER A 534 3.23 -15.75 -16.75
C SER A 534 2.85 -14.30 -16.48
N PHE A 535 3.79 -13.52 -15.95
CA PHE A 535 3.68 -12.07 -15.89
C PHE A 535 4.62 -11.45 -16.92
N SER A 536 4.14 -10.49 -17.68
CA SER A 536 4.96 -9.69 -18.57
C SER A 536 5.72 -8.58 -17.85
N ALA A 537 6.68 -7.96 -18.54
CA ALA A 537 7.48 -6.83 -18.03
C ALA A 537 6.66 -5.56 -17.74
N ASP A 538 5.41 -5.46 -18.19
CA ASP A 538 4.44 -4.42 -17.84
C ASP A 538 3.41 -4.90 -16.79
N GLY A 539 3.62 -6.10 -16.22
CA GLY A 539 2.83 -6.63 -15.12
C GLY A 539 1.51 -7.28 -15.54
N GLN A 540 1.23 -7.45 -16.84
CA GLN A 540 0.05 -8.17 -17.30
C GLN A 540 0.19 -9.68 -17.09
N ALA A 541 -0.90 -10.35 -16.69
CA ALA A 541 -0.94 -11.80 -16.57
C ALA A 541 -1.34 -12.43 -17.91
N PHE A 542 -0.60 -13.46 -18.33
CA PHE A 542 -0.86 -14.22 -19.55
C PHE A 542 -0.91 -15.72 -19.27
N TYR A 543 -1.72 -16.43 -20.06
CA TYR A 543 -1.74 -17.89 -20.13
C TYR A 543 -1.26 -18.31 -21.52
N VAL A 544 -0.08 -18.93 -21.59
CA VAL A 544 0.74 -19.01 -22.81
C VAL A 544 1.07 -20.46 -23.13
N ALA A 545 0.87 -20.85 -24.39
CA ALA A 545 1.25 -22.17 -24.89
C ALA A 545 2.77 -22.33 -24.99
N GLN A 546 3.29 -23.54 -24.74
CA GLN A 546 4.71 -23.85 -24.90
C GLN A 546 5.27 -23.44 -26.27
N ASP A 547 4.51 -23.67 -27.33
CA ASP A 547 4.86 -23.30 -28.71
C ASP A 547 5.17 -21.79 -28.86
N ASN A 548 4.79 -20.93 -27.93
CA ASN A 548 5.03 -19.49 -28.02
C ASN A 548 6.17 -19.00 -27.12
N ILE A 549 6.80 -19.89 -26.36
CA ILE A 549 7.88 -19.54 -25.45
C ILE A 549 9.23 -19.64 -26.17
N VAL A 550 10.02 -18.57 -26.08
CA VAL A 550 11.41 -18.52 -26.53
C VAL A 550 12.25 -18.03 -25.36
N PRO A 551 13.06 -18.90 -24.71
CA PRO A 551 13.87 -18.48 -23.57
C PRO A 551 14.87 -17.39 -23.96
N ILE A 552 15.12 -16.46 -23.03
CA ILE A 552 16.05 -15.34 -23.23
C ILE A 552 16.96 -15.16 -22.02
N SER A 553 18.11 -14.51 -22.22
CA SER A 553 18.85 -13.85 -21.13
C SER A 553 18.32 -12.44 -20.94
N LEU A 554 18.39 -11.93 -19.72
CA LEU A 554 18.05 -10.54 -19.43
C LEU A 554 19.26 -9.78 -18.91
N ASP A 555 19.36 -8.52 -19.32
CA ASP A 555 20.13 -7.53 -18.61
C ASP A 555 19.44 -7.16 -17.28
N VAL A 556 20.22 -6.55 -16.38
CA VAL A 556 19.75 -6.18 -15.03
C VAL A 556 18.55 -5.24 -15.08
N ASP A 557 18.50 -4.33 -16.06
CA ASP A 557 17.40 -3.36 -16.19
C ASP A 557 16.05 -4.01 -16.51
N LYS A 558 16.02 -5.02 -17.38
CA LYS A 558 14.78 -5.78 -17.66
C LYS A 558 14.35 -6.63 -16.48
N ILE A 559 15.30 -7.21 -15.73
CA ILE A 559 14.98 -7.95 -14.50
C ILE A 559 14.38 -7.02 -13.47
N ARG A 560 15.01 -5.86 -13.25
CA ARG A 560 14.47 -4.82 -12.37
C ARG A 560 13.08 -4.38 -12.82
N SER A 561 12.87 -4.19 -14.12
CA SER A 561 11.55 -3.86 -14.67
C SER A 561 10.52 -4.94 -14.34
N LEU A 562 10.83 -6.22 -14.48
CA LEU A 562 9.93 -7.32 -14.06
C LEU A 562 9.59 -7.25 -12.56
N PHE A 563 10.59 -7.13 -11.69
CA PHE A 563 10.36 -7.03 -10.24
C PHE A 563 9.54 -5.81 -9.84
N MET A 564 9.65 -4.70 -10.58
CA MET A 564 8.91 -3.47 -10.31
C MET A 564 7.54 -3.42 -11.00
N ALA A 565 7.28 -4.30 -11.98
CA ALA A 565 6.08 -4.24 -12.80
C ALA A 565 4.81 -4.71 -12.07
N ARG A 566 4.94 -5.57 -11.06
CA ARG A 566 3.79 -6.15 -10.34
C ARG A 566 4.13 -6.40 -8.88
N LYS A 567 3.23 -6.00 -7.96
CA LYS A 567 3.40 -6.19 -6.51
C LYS A 567 3.59 -7.66 -6.15
N SER A 568 2.94 -8.59 -6.88
CA SER A 568 2.99 -10.02 -6.58
C SER A 568 4.31 -10.71 -6.91
N PHE A 569 5.27 -10.07 -7.60
CA PHE A 569 6.56 -10.73 -7.93
C PHE A 569 7.29 -11.23 -6.68
N GLY A 570 7.35 -10.42 -5.61
CA GLY A 570 8.00 -10.80 -4.36
C GLY A 570 7.36 -11.99 -3.64
N ARG A 571 6.14 -12.38 -4.01
CA ARG A 571 5.51 -13.61 -3.52
C ARG A 571 6.16 -14.86 -4.09
N TYR A 572 6.54 -14.79 -5.36
CA TYR A 572 6.94 -15.96 -6.16
C TYR A 572 8.46 -16.11 -6.26
N PHE A 573 9.20 -14.99 -6.26
CA PHE A 573 10.63 -15.00 -6.53
C PHE A 573 11.46 -14.23 -5.49
N THR A 574 12.70 -14.68 -5.28
CA THR A 574 13.66 -14.09 -4.33
C THR A 574 14.80 -13.32 -5.00
N GLY A 575 15.09 -13.62 -6.26
CA GLY A 575 16.25 -13.09 -6.99
C GLY A 575 16.33 -13.65 -8.40
N PHE A 576 17.53 -13.66 -9.00
CA PHE A 576 17.75 -14.13 -10.36
C PHE A 576 19.13 -14.75 -10.56
N GLU A 577 19.22 -15.60 -11.58
CA GLU A 577 20.45 -16.21 -12.08
C GLU A 577 20.49 -16.09 -13.60
N ARG A 578 21.70 -16.03 -14.17
CA ARG A 578 21.89 -15.78 -15.60
C ARG A 578 23.08 -16.53 -16.18
N ALA A 579 22.95 -16.82 -17.47
CA ALA A 579 23.95 -17.33 -18.39
C ALA A 579 23.92 -16.48 -19.68
N PRO A 580 24.92 -16.59 -20.58
CA PRO A 580 25.04 -15.70 -21.74
C PRO A 580 23.78 -15.58 -22.62
N ASN A 581 22.99 -16.65 -22.74
CA ASN A 581 21.78 -16.69 -23.59
C ASN A 581 20.49 -17.08 -22.84
N LYS A 582 20.55 -17.23 -21.51
CA LYS A 582 19.43 -17.69 -20.68
C LYS A 582 19.43 -17.02 -19.31
N GLY A 583 18.26 -16.83 -18.73
CA GLY A 583 18.11 -16.37 -17.34
C GLY A 583 16.90 -17.01 -16.67
N ARG A 584 16.96 -17.06 -15.35
CA ARG A 584 15.84 -17.51 -14.50
C ARG A 584 15.73 -16.69 -13.23
N LEU A 585 14.53 -16.63 -12.68
CA LEU A 585 14.29 -16.12 -11.32
C LEU A 585 14.37 -17.27 -10.31
N THR A 586 14.92 -16.98 -9.13
CA THR A 586 15.03 -17.95 -8.02
C THR A 586 13.74 -18.00 -7.22
N LEU A 587 13.35 -19.19 -6.79
CA LEU A 587 12.04 -19.44 -6.20
C LEU A 587 11.98 -19.13 -4.69
N THR A 588 10.84 -18.63 -4.23
CA THR A 588 10.54 -18.52 -2.79
C THR A 588 10.30 -19.89 -2.16
N HIS A 589 10.31 -19.97 -0.83
CA HIS A 589 9.99 -21.22 -0.12
C HIS A 589 8.60 -21.76 -0.52
N GLU A 590 7.59 -20.90 -0.62
CA GLU A 590 6.24 -21.27 -1.10
C GLU A 590 6.32 -21.95 -2.48
N MET A 591 7.08 -21.38 -3.41
CA MET A 591 7.19 -21.92 -4.77
C MET A 591 8.03 -23.20 -4.83
N LYS A 592 9.08 -23.32 -4.00
CA LYS A 592 9.86 -24.57 -3.88
C LYS A 592 9.03 -25.71 -3.31
N VAL A 593 8.08 -25.43 -2.42
CA VAL A 593 7.15 -26.45 -1.89
C VAL A 593 6.10 -26.82 -2.93
N ALA A 594 5.55 -25.84 -3.65
CA ALA A 594 4.52 -26.08 -4.66
C ALA A 594 5.06 -26.74 -5.95
N TYR A 595 6.31 -26.45 -6.33
CA TYR A 595 6.98 -26.93 -7.55
C TYR A 595 8.40 -27.45 -7.21
N PRO A 596 8.51 -28.57 -6.48
CA PRO A 596 9.79 -29.03 -5.91
C PRO A 596 10.86 -29.39 -6.95
N ASP A 597 10.45 -29.75 -8.16
CA ASP A 597 11.38 -30.19 -9.21
C ASP A 597 11.91 -29.01 -10.06
N ASP A 598 11.25 -27.85 -10.03
CA ASP A 598 11.53 -26.75 -10.97
C ASP A 598 12.81 -25.97 -10.61
N ASP A 599 13.14 -25.87 -9.32
CA ASP A 599 14.36 -25.18 -8.88
C ASP A 599 15.62 -25.97 -9.31
N ALA A 600 15.59 -27.30 -9.20
CA ALA A 600 16.68 -28.15 -9.68
C ALA A 600 16.76 -28.17 -11.22
N TYR A 601 15.62 -28.39 -11.88
CA TYR A 601 15.54 -28.40 -13.34
C TYR A 601 16.04 -27.09 -13.96
N GLY A 602 15.64 -25.95 -13.40
CA GLY A 602 16.07 -24.65 -13.87
C GLY A 602 17.58 -24.43 -13.71
N ALA A 603 18.20 -25.02 -12.67
CA ALA A 603 19.63 -24.89 -12.40
C ALA A 603 20.44 -25.68 -13.45
N GLU A 604 20.02 -26.93 -13.71
CA GLU A 604 20.59 -27.79 -14.75
C GLU A 604 20.42 -27.14 -16.13
N TRP A 605 19.23 -26.67 -16.46
CA TRP A 605 18.94 -25.98 -17.72
C TRP A 605 19.80 -24.74 -17.97
N LEU A 606 20.14 -24.01 -16.90
CA LEU A 606 21.04 -22.86 -16.96
C LEU A 606 22.49 -23.31 -17.19
N ALA A 607 22.94 -24.36 -16.47
CA ALA A 607 24.28 -24.92 -16.53
C ALA A 607 24.65 -25.53 -17.90
N ASP A 608 23.73 -26.24 -18.55
CA ASP A 608 23.91 -26.85 -19.89
C ASP A 608 24.37 -25.85 -20.98
N SER A 609 24.19 -24.55 -20.72
CA SER A 609 24.54 -23.47 -21.65
C SER A 609 25.99 -23.03 -21.53
N SER A 610 26.68 -23.44 -20.47
CA SER A 610 28.08 -23.11 -20.19
C SER A 610 29.06 -24.09 -20.84
N GLU A 611 28.63 -25.32 -21.16
CA GLU A 611 29.49 -26.36 -21.74
C GLU A 611 29.66 -26.26 -23.27
N ASN A 612 28.85 -25.48 -23.97
CA ASN A 612 28.90 -25.39 -25.44
C ASN A 612 29.93 -24.37 -26.00
N LYS A 613 31.00 -24.09 -25.26
CA LYS A 613 32.17 -23.30 -25.72
C LYS A 613 33.47 -24.08 -25.49
N SER A 614 33.66 -25.18 -26.20
CA SER A 614 34.98 -25.78 -26.49
C SER A 614 34.85 -26.89 -27.55
N ILE A 615 34.61 -26.51 -28.80
CA ILE A 615 35.04 -27.28 -29.98
C ILE A 615 35.56 -26.28 -31.02
#